data_AF-A0A831UZ03-F1
#
_entry.id   AF-A0A831UZ03-F1
#
_cell.length_a   1.000
_cell.length_b   1.000
_cell.length_c   1.000
_cell.angle_alpha   90.00
_cell.angle_beta   90.00
_cell.angle_gamma   90.00
#
_symmetry.space_group_name_H-M   'P 1'
#
loop_
_entity.id
_entity.type
_entity.pdbx_description
1 polymer ?
#
loop_
_entity_poly.entity_id
_entity_poly.type
_entity_poly.pdbx_seq_one_letter_code
_entity_poly.pdbx_strand_id
1 'polypeptide(L)'
;MSFDKITIPEGDKITVTADGTLTVPDRPIIPFIEGDGIGIDVTPVMKKVIDAAVEKAYGGKRQIAWMEVYAGEKSTEVYPDGSGLP
;
A
#
# COMPACT_ATOMS: atom_id res chain seq x y z
N MET A 1 -16.26 -7.84 1.65
CA MET A 1 -15.12 -8.76 1.73
C MET A 1 -14.25 -8.28 2.87
N SER A 2 -14.13 -9.05 3.95
CA SER A 2 -13.18 -8.78 5.03
C SER A 2 -11.89 -9.53 4.72
N PHE A 3 -10.75 -8.87 4.87
CA PHE A 3 -9.46 -9.54 4.88
C PHE A 3 -9.12 -9.88 6.33
N ASP A 4 -8.48 -11.02 6.58
CA ASP A 4 -8.22 -11.48 7.95
C ASP A 4 -7.23 -10.57 8.70
N LYS A 5 -6.23 -10.05 7.99
CA LYS A 5 -5.11 -9.29 8.58
C LYS A 5 -4.84 -7.94 7.91
N ILE A 6 -5.50 -7.65 6.80
CA ILE A 6 -5.31 -6.40 6.05
C ILE A 6 -6.39 -5.40 6.43
N THR A 7 -5.98 -4.20 6.85
CA THR A 7 -6.90 -3.09 7.09
C THR A 7 -6.97 -2.22 5.85
N ILE A 8 -8.18 -2.06 5.29
CA ILE A 8 -8.40 -1.20 4.14
C ILE A 8 -8.42 0.26 4.63
N PRO A 9 -7.51 1.14 4.15
CA PRO A 9 -7.51 2.55 4.54
C PRO A 9 -8.65 3.30 3.87
N GLU A 10 -8.96 4.49 4.37
CA GLU A 10 -9.88 5.41 3.70
C GLU A 10 -9.25 5.91 2.39
N GLY A 11 -9.79 5.47 1.26
CA GLY A 11 -9.35 5.80 -0.08
C GLY A 11 -10.13 5.00 -1.11
N ASP A 12 -9.81 5.22 -2.38
CA ASP A 12 -10.53 4.60 -3.50
C ASP A 12 -9.65 3.64 -4.29
N LYS A 13 -10.24 2.56 -4.79
CA LYS A 13 -9.53 1.55 -5.61
C LYS A 13 -9.24 2.11 -7.00
N ILE A 14 -8.02 1.87 -7.49
CA ILE A 14 -7.67 2.08 -8.91
C ILE A 14 -8.40 1.05 -9.76
N THR A 15 -9.07 1.50 -10.82
CA THR A 15 -9.79 0.62 -11.77
C THR A 15 -9.13 0.65 -13.15
N VAL A 16 -9.35 -0.43 -13.91
CA VAL A 16 -8.88 -0.56 -15.30
C VAL A 16 -10.10 -0.48 -16.21
N THR A 17 -10.05 0.38 -17.21
CA THR A 17 -11.09 0.55 -18.23
C THR A 17 -10.99 -0.55 -19.30
N ALA A 18 -12.00 -0.66 -20.16
CA ALA A 18 -12.04 -1.67 -21.22
C ALA A 18 -10.90 -1.54 -22.26
N ASP A 19 -10.36 -0.33 -22.44
CA ASP A 19 -9.22 -0.05 -23.33
C ASP A 19 -7.85 -0.21 -22.64
N GLY A 20 -7.83 -0.66 -21.38
CA GLY A 20 -6.61 -0.93 -20.62
C GLY A 20 -6.00 0.30 -19.95
N THR A 21 -6.64 1.47 -20.02
CA THR A 21 -6.19 2.66 -19.27
C THR A 21 -6.58 2.58 -17.79
N LEU A 22 -5.87 3.33 -16.94
CA LEU A 22 -6.12 3.36 -15.49
C LEU A 22 -6.99 4.55 -15.12
N THR A 23 -8.06 4.32 -14.38
CA THR A 23 -8.76 5.37 -13.65
C THR A 23 -8.19 5.43 -12.24
N VAL A 24 -7.43 6.48 -11.96
CA VAL A 24 -6.75 6.70 -10.68
C VAL A 24 -7.45 7.85 -9.93
N PRO A 25 -8.06 7.60 -8.76
CA PRO A 25 -8.70 8.63 -7.95
C PRO A 25 -7.67 9.56 -7.31
N ASP A 26 -8.12 10.66 -6.67
CA ASP A 26 -7.23 11.61 -5.99
C ASP A 26 -6.66 11.05 -4.67
N ARG A 27 -7.36 10.10 -4.03
CA ARG A 27 -6.88 9.37 -2.85
C ARG A 27 -6.79 7.85 -3.12
N PRO A 28 -5.87 7.39 -3.98
CA PRO A 28 -5.80 5.98 -4.34
C PRO A 28 -5.29 5.11 -3.20
N ILE A 29 -5.90 3.94 -3.04
CA ILE A 29 -5.37 2.87 -2.17
C ILE A 29 -4.19 2.21 -2.87
N ILE A 30 -3.00 2.25 -2.25
CA ILE A 30 -1.78 1.63 -2.76
C ILE A 30 -1.30 0.55 -1.78
N PRO A 31 -1.40 -0.74 -2.16
CA PRO A 31 -0.79 -1.82 -1.39
C PRO A 31 0.73 -1.67 -1.34
N PHE A 32 1.33 -1.92 -0.17
CA PHE A 32 2.78 -2.04 -0.03
C PHE A 32 3.14 -3.22 0.87
N ILE A 33 4.31 -3.81 0.62
CA ILE A 33 4.93 -4.82 1.48
C ILE A 33 6.17 -4.17 2.10
N GLU A 34 6.33 -4.27 3.43
CA GLU A 34 7.49 -3.68 4.12
C GLU A 34 8.82 -4.29 3.65
N GLY A 35 8.81 -5.60 3.39
CA GLY A 35 9.97 -6.39 2.99
C GLY A 35 10.76 -6.91 4.18
N ASP A 36 11.49 -7.99 3.97
CA ASP A 36 12.34 -8.60 5.00
C ASP A 36 13.65 -7.82 5.18
N GLY A 37 14.39 -8.11 6.26
CA GLY A 37 15.70 -7.50 6.54
C GLY A 37 15.62 -5.98 6.65
N ILE A 38 16.31 -5.26 5.74
CA ILE A 38 16.36 -3.78 5.75
C ILE A 38 15.05 -3.11 5.30
N GLY A 39 14.00 -3.88 4.98
CA GLY A 39 12.68 -3.34 4.62
C GLY A 39 12.11 -2.40 5.69
N ILE A 40 12.33 -2.73 6.97
CA ILE A 40 11.97 -1.91 8.14
C ILE A 40 12.65 -0.52 8.12
N ASP A 41 13.83 -0.40 7.52
CA ASP A 41 14.57 0.86 7.42
C ASP A 41 14.16 1.67 6.18
N VAL A 42 14.00 0.99 5.03
CA VAL A 42 13.82 1.66 3.73
C VAL A 42 12.36 2.03 3.48
N THR A 43 11.41 1.15 3.80
CA THR A 43 9.99 1.34 3.45
C THR A 43 9.36 2.54 4.16
N PRO A 44 9.58 2.80 5.47
CA PRO A 44 9.05 3.99 6.12
C PRO A 44 9.61 5.29 5.53
N VAL A 45 10.87 5.30 5.10
CA VAL A 45 11.51 6.47 4.47
C VAL A 45 10.97 6.68 3.06
N MET A 46 10.80 5.62 2.27
CA MET A 46 10.18 5.67 0.95
C MET A 46 8.79 6.32 1.00
N LYS A 47 7.92 5.87 1.92
CA LYS A 47 6.57 6.45 2.09
C LYS A 47 6.64 7.94 2.39
N LYS A 48 7.48 8.36 3.34
CA LYS A 48 7.67 9.78 3.69
C LYS A 48 8.11 10.64 2.50
N VAL A 49 9.04 10.14 1.69
CA VAL A 49 9.53 10.87 0.50
C VAL A 49 8.42 11.00 -0.55
N ILE A 50 7.69 9.92 -0.82
CA ILE A 50 6.59 9.94 -1.78
C ILE A 50 5.46 10.86 -1.30
N ASP A 51 5.04 10.74 -0.04
CA ASP A 51 3.97 11.58 0.53
C ASP A 51 4.33 13.07 0.44
N ALA A 52 5.58 13.44 0.76
CA ALA A 52 6.07 14.81 0.64
C ALA A 52 6.10 15.29 -0.83
N ALA A 53 6.45 14.42 -1.77
CA ALA A 53 6.46 14.74 -3.20
C ALA A 53 5.03 14.95 -3.74
N VAL A 54 4.09 14.10 -3.35
CA VAL A 54 2.66 14.22 -3.72
C VAL A 54 2.10 15.51 -3.13
N GLU A 55 2.32 15.78 -1.85
CA GLU A 55 1.87 17.00 -1.20
C GLU A 55 2.43 18.24 -1.91
N LYS A 56 3.73 18.26 -2.20
CA LYS A 56 4.38 19.38 -2.90
C LYS A 56 3.84 19.60 -4.32
N ALA A 57 3.52 18.53 -5.04
CA ALA A 57 3.06 18.63 -6.42
C ALA A 57 1.58 19.04 -6.54
N TYR A 58 0.75 18.62 -5.58
CA TYR A 58 -0.71 18.75 -5.68
C TYR A 58 -1.33 19.67 -4.62
N GLY A 59 -0.56 20.17 -3.65
CA GLY A 59 -1.02 21.08 -2.60
C GLY A 59 -2.19 20.50 -1.80
N GLY A 60 -2.08 19.24 -1.38
CA GLY A 60 -3.12 18.52 -0.64
C GLY A 60 -4.30 18.02 -1.46
N LYS A 61 -4.40 18.34 -2.77
CA LYS A 61 -5.50 17.82 -3.62
C LYS A 61 -5.41 16.32 -3.87
N ARG A 62 -4.23 15.72 -3.71
CA ARG A 62 -4.00 14.29 -3.87
C ARG A 62 -3.21 13.76 -2.68
N GLN A 63 -3.48 12.52 -2.31
CA GLN A 63 -2.80 11.83 -1.21
C GLN A 63 -2.82 10.32 -1.45
N ILE A 64 -1.80 9.57 -1.06
CA ILE A 64 -1.83 8.11 -1.12
C ILE A 64 -2.47 7.53 0.15
N ALA A 65 -3.39 6.58 -0.01
CA ALA A 65 -3.89 5.75 1.08
C ALA A 65 -3.09 4.44 1.12
N TRP A 66 -2.00 4.42 1.90
CA TRP A 66 -1.13 3.25 2.03
C TRP A 66 -1.86 2.09 2.73
N MET A 67 -1.88 0.93 2.09
CA MET A 67 -2.46 -0.30 2.63
C MET A 67 -1.34 -1.33 2.79
N GLU A 68 -0.97 -1.66 4.02
CA GLU A 68 0.02 -2.72 4.22
C GLU A 68 -0.58 -4.08 3.88
N VAL A 69 0.16 -4.84 3.08
CA VAL A 69 -0.08 -6.25 2.80
C VAL A 69 1.21 -7.02 3.11
N TYR A 70 1.08 -8.30 3.43
CA TYR A 70 2.18 -9.06 4.02
C TYR A 70 2.68 -10.16 3.08
N ALA A 71 4.00 -10.30 3.02
CA ALA A 71 4.70 -11.41 2.39
C ALA A 71 6.02 -11.62 3.13
N GLY A 72 6.66 -12.78 2.95
CA GLY A 72 7.96 -13.08 3.56
C GLY A 72 7.87 -13.39 5.06
N GLU A 73 8.92 -13.04 5.80
CA GLU A 73 9.06 -13.30 7.24
C GLU A 73 7.93 -12.62 8.03
N LYS A 74 7.62 -11.36 7.69
CA LYS A 74 6.52 -10.64 8.34
C LYS A 74 5.16 -11.34 8.14
N SER A 75 4.97 -12.03 7.01
CA SER A 75 3.73 -12.78 6.77
C SER A 75 3.62 -14.01 7.67
N THR A 76 4.72 -14.75 7.86
CA THR A 76 4.69 -15.96 8.70
C THR A 76 4.42 -15.64 10.17
N GLU A 77 4.75 -14.43 10.62
CA GLU A 77 4.41 -13.92 11.95
C GLU A 77 2.94 -13.46 12.06
N VAL A 78 2.41 -12.81 11.01
CA VAL A 78 1.07 -12.22 11.00
C VAL A 78 -0.03 -13.27 10.76
N TYR A 79 0.25 -14.27 9.92
CA TYR A 79 -0.70 -15.30 9.52
C TYR A 79 -0.51 -16.61 10.31
N PRO A 80 -1.55 -17.14 10.98
CA PRO A 80 -1.42 -18.29 11.89
C PRO A 80 -1.02 -19.61 11.22
N ASP A 81 -1.21 -19.72 9.91
CA ASP A 81 -0.85 -20.90 9.12
C ASP A 81 0.65 -20.92 8.74
N GLY A 82 1.40 -19.87 9.11
CA GLY A 82 2.81 -19.72 8.76
C GLY A 82 3.03 -19.48 7.27
N SER A 83 2.01 -19.04 6.53
CA SER A 83 2.15 -18.73 5.11
C SER A 83 3.05 -17.52 4.88
N GLY A 84 4.09 -17.71 4.06
CA GLY A 84 4.93 -16.61 3.57
C GLY A 84 4.31 -15.83 2.40
N LEU A 85 3.21 -16.33 1.82
CA LEU A 85 2.49 -15.71 0.71
C LEU A 85 0.99 -16.06 0.76
N PRO A 86 0.22 -15.36 1.60
CA PRO A 86 -1.22 -15.58 1.80
C PRO A 86 -2.09 -15.01 0.66
#